data_AF-A0A2M8G0U5-F1
#
_entry.id   AF-A0A2M8G0U5-F1
#
_cell.length_a   1.000
_cell.length_b   1.000
_cell.length_c   1.000
_cell.angle_alpha   90.00
_cell.angle_beta   90.00
_cell.angle_gamma   90.00
#
_symmetry.space_group_name_H-M   'P 1'
#
loop_
_entity.id
_entity.type
_entity.pdbx_description
1 polymer ?
#
loop_
_entity_poly.entity_id
_entity_poly.type
_entity_poly.pdbx_seq_one_letter_code
_entity_poly.pdbx_strand_id
1 'polypeptide(L)'
;MLVKKRSGAWYRFKVALLVILPLLVLCGGIYAVFYSSLFSVRAIEVRGADIKADDILAGRRFTNILFTFPAIDPARFPEIADFTVSKNYLARKVIVEATPRERTLIWCLAPAGGCF
;
A
#
# COMPACT_ATOMS: atom_id res chain seq x y z
N MET A 1 -46.66 -43.59 -3.53
CA MET A 1 -45.59 -42.67 -3.07
C MET A 1 -44.71 -42.31 -4.27
N LEU A 2 -44.92 -41.13 -4.86
CA LEU A 2 -44.07 -40.66 -5.97
C LEU A 2 -42.78 -40.11 -5.38
N VAL A 3 -41.74 -40.95 -5.35
CA VAL A 3 -40.37 -40.52 -5.07
C VAL A 3 -39.97 -39.59 -6.21
N LYS A 4 -40.05 -38.28 -5.93
CA LYS A 4 -39.68 -37.21 -6.86
C LYS A 4 -38.20 -37.41 -7.20
N LYS A 5 -37.93 -38.00 -8.36
CA LYS A 5 -36.59 -38.26 -8.90
C LYS A 5 -35.87 -36.93 -8.99
N ARG A 6 -35.10 -36.57 -7.96
CA ARG A 6 -34.31 -35.32 -7.92
C ARG A 6 -33.35 -35.37 -9.09
N SER A 7 -33.57 -34.51 -10.08
CA SER A 7 -32.76 -34.48 -11.30
C SER A 7 -31.30 -34.21 -10.91
N GLY A 8 -30.36 -34.93 -11.52
CA GLY A 8 -28.92 -34.71 -11.27
C GLY A 8 -28.47 -33.27 -11.54
N ALA A 9 -29.23 -32.54 -12.37
CA ALA A 9 -29.10 -31.10 -12.59
C ALA A 9 -29.30 -30.28 -11.30
N TRP A 10 -30.27 -30.65 -10.46
CA TRP A 10 -30.54 -29.95 -9.21
C TRP A 10 -29.46 -30.18 -8.15
N TYR A 11 -28.82 -31.36 -8.17
CA TYR A 11 -27.65 -31.66 -7.35
C TYR A 11 -26.43 -30.84 -7.82
N ARG A 12 -26.13 -30.84 -9.13
CA ARG A 12 -25.03 -30.03 -9.71
C ARG A 12 -25.22 -28.53 -9.45
N PHE A 13 -26.45 -28.03 -9.56
CA PHE A 13 -26.78 -26.63 -9.22
C PHE A 13 -26.48 -26.32 -7.76
N LYS A 14 -26.87 -27.19 -6.82
CA LYS A 14 -26.57 -27.01 -5.40
C LYS A 14 -25.09 -27.01 -5.07
N VAL A 15 -24.34 -27.92 -5.69
CA VAL A 15 -22.88 -27.98 -5.53
C VAL A 15 -22.22 -26.71 -6.09
N ALA A 16 -22.64 -26.27 -7.27
CA ALA A 16 -22.15 -25.02 -7.87
C ALA A 16 -22.50 -23.81 -6.99
N LEU A 17 -23.72 -23.72 -6.46
CA LEU A 17 -24.13 -22.65 -5.55
C LEU A 17 -23.29 -22.64 -4.26
N LEU A 18 -23.01 -23.82 -3.68
CA LEU A 18 -22.18 -23.98 -2.49
C LEU A 18 -20.74 -23.51 -2.68
N VAL A 19 -20.23 -23.52 -3.91
CA VAL A 19 -18.87 -23.06 -4.23
C VAL A 19 -18.87 -21.60 -4.68
N ILE A 20 -19.81 -21.19 -5.53
CA ILE A 20 -19.85 -19.85 -6.11
C ILE A 20 -20.26 -18.80 -5.07
N LEU A 21 -21.21 -19.12 -4.19
CA LEU A 21 -21.68 -18.19 -3.15
C LEU A 21 -20.56 -17.73 -2.20
N PRO A 22 -19.76 -18.63 -1.57
CA PRO A 22 -18.67 -18.17 -0.72
C PRO A 22 -17.59 -17.43 -1.50
N LEU A 23 -17.36 -17.79 -2.77
CA LEU A 23 -16.40 -17.09 -3.63
C LEU A 23 -16.84 -15.65 -3.90
N LEU A 24 -18.13 -15.43 -4.19
CA LEU A 24 -18.72 -14.09 -4.32
C LEU A 24 -18.65 -13.30 -3.02
N VAL A 25 -18.92 -13.94 -1.87
CA VAL A 25 -18.82 -13.28 -0.57
C VAL A 25 -17.37 -12.90 -0.26
N LEU A 26 -16.39 -13.75 -0.58
CA LEU A 26 -14.96 -13.44 -0.42
C LEU A 26 -14.53 -12.27 -1.32
N CYS A 27 -14.87 -12.31 -2.61
CA CYS A 27 -14.57 -11.21 -3.53
C CYS A 27 -15.24 -9.90 -3.09
N GLY A 28 -16.51 -9.97 -2.66
CA GLY A 28 -17.25 -8.83 -2.13
C GLY A 28 -16.64 -8.28 -0.85
N GLY A 29 -16.17 -9.14 0.05
CA GLY A 29 -15.47 -8.76 1.27
C GLY A 29 -14.15 -8.05 0.99
N ILE A 30 -13.34 -8.59 0.07
CA ILE A 30 -12.09 -7.95 -0.36
C ILE A 30 -12.37 -6.58 -0.97
N TYR A 31 -13.38 -6.48 -1.84
CA TYR A 31 -13.79 -5.22 -2.45
C TYR A 31 -14.23 -4.19 -1.39
N ALA A 32 -15.04 -4.61 -0.43
CA ALA A 32 -15.49 -3.75 0.67
C ALA A 32 -14.31 -3.26 1.51
N VAL A 33 -13.32 -4.11 1.82
CA VAL A 33 -12.11 -3.71 2.56
C VAL A 33 -11.27 -2.73 1.76
N PHE A 34 -11.14 -2.94 0.45
CA PHE A 34 -10.32 -2.09 -0.41
C PHE A 34 -10.90 -0.67 -0.54
N TYR A 35 -12.22 -0.55 -0.67
CA TYR A 35 -12.92 0.73 -0.85
C TYR A 35 -13.51 1.32 0.44
N SER A 36 -13.28 0.69 1.59
CA SER A 36 -13.77 1.19 2.87
C SER A 36 -13.05 2.48 3.29
N SER A 37 -13.83 3.46 3.74
CA SER A 37 -13.34 4.71 4.34
C SER A 37 -12.63 4.51 5.69
N LEU A 38 -12.74 3.32 6.29
CA LEU A 38 -12.01 2.95 7.51
C LEU A 38 -10.52 2.78 7.24
N PHE A 39 -10.13 2.39 6.02
CA PHE A 39 -8.73 2.17 5.66
C PHE A 39 -8.17 3.28 4.77
N SER A 40 -8.89 4.38 4.59
CA SER A 40 -8.38 5.50 3.81
C SER A 40 -7.22 6.19 4.53
N VAL A 41 -6.17 6.52 3.77
CA VAL A 41 -5.02 7.27 4.28
C VAL A 41 -5.46 8.72 4.50
N ARG A 42 -5.29 9.24 5.72
CA ARG A 42 -5.69 10.60 6.08
C ARG A 42 -4.57 11.61 5.93
N ALA A 43 -3.35 11.21 6.29
CA ALA A 43 -2.19 12.08 6.23
C ALA A 43 -0.93 11.27 5.94
N ILE A 44 0.05 11.93 5.34
CA ILE A 44 1.37 11.39 5.10
C ILE A 44 2.33 12.31 5.84
N GLU A 45 3.02 11.74 6.83
CA GLU A 45 4.04 12.45 7.59
C GLU A 45 5.40 12.08 7.02
N VAL A 46 6.18 13.08 6.62
CA VAL A 46 7.59 12.89 6.26
C VAL A 46 8.42 13.39 7.42
N ARG A 47 9.37 12.58 7.86
CA ARG A 47 10.29 12.87 8.97
C ARG A 47 11.72 12.71 8.46
N GLY A 48 12.61 13.61 8.90
CA GLY A 48 14.02 13.59 8.51
C GLY A 48 14.26 14.22 7.13
N ALA A 49 15.27 15.09 7.07
CA ALA A 49 15.60 16.00 5.98
C ALA A 49 14.43 16.92 5.52
N ASP A 50 14.72 18.12 5.03
CA ASP A 50 13.70 19.11 4.61
C ASP A 50 13.03 18.72 3.28
N ILE A 51 12.47 17.52 3.21
CA ILE A 51 11.84 16.95 2.02
C ILE A 51 10.35 17.12 2.15
N LYS A 52 9.71 17.69 1.12
CA LYS A 52 8.25 17.81 1.09
C LYS A 52 7.62 16.45 0.78
N ALA A 53 6.49 16.18 1.41
CA ALA A 53 5.68 15.00 1.11
C ALA A 53 5.35 14.89 -0.38
N ASP A 54 5.10 16.01 -1.05
CA ASP A 54 4.74 16.03 -2.47
C ASP A 54 5.85 15.51 -3.39
N ASP A 55 7.12 15.71 -3.00
CA ASP A 55 8.29 15.30 -3.79
C ASP A 55 8.53 13.78 -3.68
N ILE A 56 8.25 13.19 -2.52
CA ILE A 56 8.37 11.74 -2.28
C ILE A 56 7.24 10.97 -2.97
N LEU A 57 6.04 11.55 -3.02
CA LEU A 57 4.85 10.83 -3.45
C LEU A 57 4.63 10.89 -4.96
N ALA A 58 5.38 11.72 -5.69
CA ALA A 58 5.30 11.89 -7.15
C ALA A 58 3.85 11.99 -7.68
N GLY A 59 2.96 12.61 -6.90
CA GLY A 59 1.55 12.78 -7.24
C GLY A 59 0.65 11.55 -7.10
N ARG A 60 1.12 10.41 -6.58
CA ARG A 60 0.26 9.23 -6.38
C ARG A 60 -0.63 9.40 -5.15
N ARG A 61 -1.94 9.32 -5.35
CA ARG A 61 -2.92 9.29 -4.25
C ARG A 61 -3.04 7.87 -3.69
N PHE A 62 -2.69 7.73 -2.43
CA PHE A 62 -2.84 6.49 -1.68
C PHE A 62 -4.26 6.38 -1.12
N THR A 63 -5.06 5.49 -1.69
CA THR A 63 -6.47 5.34 -1.33
C THR A 63 -6.68 4.41 -0.13
N ASN A 64 -5.78 3.45 0.10
CA ASN A 64 -5.92 2.45 1.16
C ASN A 64 -4.61 2.17 1.89
N ILE A 65 -4.57 2.36 3.21
CA ILE A 65 -3.37 2.21 4.04
C ILE A 65 -2.80 0.79 4.03
N LEU A 66 -3.65 -0.24 3.89
CA LEU A 66 -3.22 -1.64 3.87
C LEU A 66 -2.36 -1.93 2.63
N PHE A 67 -2.79 -1.44 1.48
CA PHE A 67 -2.19 -1.73 0.17
C PHE A 67 -1.33 -0.58 -0.38
N THR A 68 -1.08 0.44 0.42
CA THR A 68 -0.22 1.57 0.06
C THR A 68 1.25 1.21 0.23
N PHE A 69 2.00 1.32 -0.86
CA PHE A 69 3.46 1.25 -0.87
C PHE A 69 3.98 2.49 -1.59
N PRO A 70 4.59 3.46 -0.89
CA PRO A 70 5.18 4.62 -1.54
C PRO A 70 6.33 4.15 -2.44
N ALA A 71 6.25 4.48 -3.72
CA ALA A 71 7.31 4.22 -4.68
C ALA A 71 8.32 5.36 -4.60
N ILE A 72 9.30 5.21 -3.71
CA ILE A 72 10.36 6.20 -3.50
C ILE A 72 11.47 5.91 -4.50
N ASP A 73 11.85 6.91 -5.29
CA ASP A 73 13.00 6.83 -6.20
C ASP A 73 14.23 7.41 -5.51
N PRO A 74 15.17 6.56 -5.02
CA PRO A 74 16.33 7.04 -4.28
C PRO A 74 17.29 7.87 -5.16
N ALA A 75 17.22 7.74 -6.50
CA ALA A 75 18.05 8.55 -7.39
C ALA A 75 17.69 10.05 -7.37
N ARG A 76 16.47 10.39 -6.95
CA ARG A 76 16.03 11.79 -6.82
C ARG A 76 16.57 12.48 -5.56
N PHE A 77 17.07 11.70 -4.60
CA PHE A 77 17.49 12.23 -3.30
C PHE A 77 18.88 11.69 -2.90
N PRO A 78 19.95 12.19 -3.55
CA PRO A 78 21.31 11.71 -3.30
C PRO A 78 21.81 11.98 -1.87
N GLU A 79 21.24 12.97 -1.19
CA GLU A 79 21.54 13.29 0.21
C GLU A 79 20.99 12.30 1.24
N ILE A 80 20.15 11.34 0.84
CA ILE A 80 19.49 10.39 1.76
C ILE A 80 20.18 9.03 1.67
N ALA A 81 20.46 8.46 2.84
CA ALA A 81 21.06 7.13 2.96
C ALA A 81 20.00 6.05 2.80
N ASP A 82 18.87 6.24 3.49
CA ASP A 82 17.83 5.23 3.60
C ASP A 82 16.45 5.87 3.77
N PHE A 83 15.43 5.16 3.31
CA PHE A 83 14.02 5.52 3.46
C PHE A 83 13.28 4.41 4.20
N THR A 84 12.86 4.70 5.43
CA THR A 84 12.02 3.80 6.21
C THR A 84 10.56 4.21 6.08
N VAL A 85 9.71 3.27 5.68
CA VAL A 85 8.27 3.51 5.55
C VAL A 85 7.55 2.74 6.65
N SER A 86 6.85 3.46 7.53
CA SER A 86 6.01 2.86 8.57
C SER A 86 4.55 3.29 8.42
N LYS A 87 3.64 2.49 8.97
CA LYS A 87 2.20 2.71 8.87
C LYS A 87 1.60 2.80 10.26
N ASN A 88 0.94 3.92 10.55
CA ASN A 88 0.15 4.08 11.76
C ASN A 88 -1.33 3.84 11.43
N TYR A 89 -1.80 2.62 11.69
CA TYR A 89 -3.18 2.21 11.39
C TYR A 89 -4.22 2.94 12.24
N LEU A 90 -3.91 3.24 13.51
CA LEU A 90 -4.82 3.94 14.41
C LEU A 90 -5.04 5.39 13.96
N ALA A 91 -3.95 6.09 13.63
CA ALA A 91 -4.02 7.46 13.14
C ALA A 91 -4.36 7.54 11.63
N ARG A 92 -4.37 6.40 10.92
CA ARG A 92 -4.48 6.30 9.45
C ARG A 92 -3.44 7.15 8.72
N LYS A 93 -2.19 7.05 9.16
CA LYS A 93 -1.07 7.80 8.62
C LYS A 93 -0.02 6.88 8.04
N VAL A 94 0.58 7.31 6.93
CA VAL A 94 1.83 6.73 6.43
C VAL A 94 2.95 7.65 6.86
N ILE A 95 3.95 7.09 7.54
CA ILE A 95 5.11 7.83 8.03
C ILE A 95 6.29 7.40 7.16
N VAL A 96 6.89 8.35 6.47
CA VAL A 96 8.11 8.14 5.70
C VAL A 96 9.24 8.84 6.44
N GLU A 97 10.23 8.07 6.86
CA GLU A 97 11.40 8.57 7.56
C GLU A 97 12.59 8.50 6.60
N ALA A 98 13.16 9.65 6.29
CA ALA A 98 14.34 9.78 5.45
C ALA A 98 15.56 10.03 6.34
N THR A 99 16.48 9.06 6.34
CA THR A 99 17.73 9.17 7.10
C THR A 99 18.77 9.85 6.21
N PRO A 100 19.28 11.05 6.56
CA PRO A 100 20.31 11.70 5.77
C PRO A 100 21.61 10.89 5.78
N ARG A 101 22.39 10.99 4.71
CA ARG A 101 23.76 10.46 4.70
C ARG A 101 24.63 11.21 5.69
N GLU A 102 25.50 10.48 6.37
CA GLU A 102 26.54 11.09 7.19
C GLU A 102 27.57 11.78 6.29
N ARG A 103 27.78 13.08 6.52
CA ARG A 103 28.75 13.91 5.82
C ARG A 103 30.16 13.40 6.08
N THR A 104 30.64 12.47 5.27
CA THR A 104 32.05 12.04 5.29
C THR A 104 32.82 12.85 4.25
N LEU A 105 33.94 13.45 4.67
CA LEU A 105 34.77 14.39 3.88
C LEU A 105 35.17 13.86 2.48
N ILE A 106 35.13 12.54 2.28
CA ILE A 106 35.50 11.86 1.03
C ILE A 106 34.51 12.16 -0.11
N TRP A 107 33.24 12.43 0.18
CA TRP A 107 32.20 12.66 -0.84
C TRP A 107 32.13 14.12 -1.35
N CYS A 108 32.78 15.06 -0.65
CA CYS A 108 32.93 16.44 -1.10
C CYS A 108 33.99 16.63 -2.20
N LEU A 109 34.77 15.59 -2.53
CA LEU A 109 35.82 15.63 -3.55
C LEU A 109 35.32 15.18 -4.94
N ALA A 110 34.06 14.75 -5.05
CA ALA A 110 33.48 14.37 -6.34
C ALA A 110 33.14 15.63 -7.18
N PRO A 111 33.37 15.63 -8.50
CA PRO A 111 33.21 16.80 -9.37
C PRO A 111 31.75 17.28 -9.53
N ALA A 112 30.79 16.64 -8.87
CA ALA A 112 29.36 16.93 -8.96
C ALA A 112 28.85 17.97 -7.94
N GLY A 113 29.74 18.69 -7.25
CA GLY A 113 29.41 19.96 -6.60
C GLY A 113 28.39 19.95 -5.45
N GLY A 114 28.02 18.78 -4.93
CA GLY A 114 27.12 18.65 -3.78
C GLY A 114 27.84 17.97 -2.63
N CYS A 115 28.11 18.70 -1.55
CA CYS A 115 28.53 18.12 -0.28
C CYS A 115 27.29 17.59 0.44
N PHE A 116 27.09 16.27 0.42
CA PHE A 116 26.05 15.58 1.16
C PHE A 116 26.67 14.50 2.04
#